data_AF-A0A2S8WQZ6-F1
#
_entry.id   AF-A0A2S8WQZ6-F1
#
_cell.length_a   1.000
_cell.length_b   1.000
_cell.length_c   1.000
_cell.angle_alpha   90.00
_cell.angle_beta   90.00
_cell.angle_gamma   90.00
#
_symmetry.space_group_name_H-M   'P 1'
#
loop_
_entity.id
_entity.type
_entity.pdbx_description
1 polymer ?
#
loop_
_entity_poly.entity_id
_entity_poly.type
_entity_poly.pdbx_seq_one_letter_code
_entity_poly.pdbx_strand_id
1 'polypeptide(L)'
;MITGNPAGQVRTTDSKAAPKRLFWVLTIIPLLVFVLCCALYLMSRSELPASIAIHVGSDGFGFGSMQSTALIQLGLGLLMLGFGTRYTLDRLKIGYWYMAEKTVPASFISIGYASLVSLLTLILGVWGEQGEAAQESAFTRSILIFAVTLILSMGIHAVVLPRIRNFE
;
A
#
# COMPACT_ATOMS: atom_id res chain seq x y z
N MET A 1 53.12 -15.94 21.50
CA MET A 1 51.87 -16.01 22.27
C MET A 1 51.24 -14.63 22.26
N ILE A 2 50.20 -14.41 21.44
CA ILE A 2 49.41 -13.17 21.46
C ILE A 2 48.12 -13.51 22.20
N THR A 3 48.06 -13.16 23.47
CA THR A 3 46.84 -13.20 24.28
C THR A 3 46.24 -11.81 24.31
N GLY A 4 45.30 -11.55 23.40
CA GLY A 4 44.53 -10.31 23.30
C GLY A 4 43.03 -10.62 23.34
N ASN A 5 42.51 -10.59 24.56
CA ASN A 5 41.13 -10.67 25.03
C ASN A 5 40.01 -10.25 24.02
N PRO A 6 39.05 -11.13 23.63
CA PRO A 6 37.87 -10.75 22.87
C PRO A 6 36.76 -10.27 23.82
N ALA A 7 37.04 -9.25 24.63
CA ALA A 7 36.05 -8.64 25.51
C ALA A 7 35.42 -7.43 24.81
N GLY A 8 34.36 -7.68 24.06
CA GLY A 8 33.64 -6.59 23.38
C GLY A 8 32.52 -6.98 22.42
N GLN A 9 32.16 -8.26 22.29
CA GLN A 9 30.90 -8.62 21.63
C GLN A 9 29.74 -8.23 22.54
N VAL A 10 29.28 -7.00 22.39
CA VAL A 10 27.98 -6.57 22.89
C VAL A 10 26.96 -7.51 22.25
N ARG A 11 26.43 -8.45 23.04
CA ARG A 11 25.24 -9.24 22.71
C ARG A 11 24.10 -8.28 22.38
N THR A 12 23.90 -7.96 21.10
CA THR A 12 22.67 -7.36 20.61
C THR A 12 22.00 -8.30 19.61
N THR A 13 21.59 -9.48 20.07
CA THR A 13 20.80 -10.39 19.24
C THR A 13 19.58 -10.87 20.00
N ASP A 14 18.69 -9.93 20.33
CA ASP A 14 17.28 -10.31 20.33
C ASP A 14 16.90 -10.59 18.87
N SER A 15 17.02 -11.85 18.47
CA SER A 15 16.73 -12.31 17.10
C SER A 15 15.25 -12.12 16.73
N LYS A 16 14.40 -11.82 17.71
CA LYS A 16 12.93 -11.84 17.61
C LYS A 16 12.28 -10.49 17.35
N ALA A 17 12.95 -9.36 17.60
CA ALA A 17 12.36 -8.06 17.36
C ALA A 17 12.69 -7.59 15.93
N ALA A 18 11.69 -7.62 15.02
CA ALA A 18 11.76 -6.75 13.85
C ALA A 18 12.06 -5.33 14.35
N PRO A 19 12.99 -4.57 13.71
CA PRO A 19 13.32 -3.23 14.16
C PRO A 19 12.01 -2.44 14.32
N LYS A 20 11.77 -1.78 15.46
CA LYS A 20 10.50 -1.08 15.72
C LYS A 20 10.03 -0.25 14.52
N ARG A 21 10.97 0.42 13.85
CA ARG A 21 10.74 1.19 12.61
C ARG A 21 10.09 0.36 11.49
N LEU A 22 10.56 -0.86 11.27
CA LEU A 22 10.05 -1.75 10.24
C LEU A 22 8.62 -2.23 10.56
N PHE A 23 8.31 -2.50 11.83
CA PHE A 23 6.94 -2.81 12.24
C PHE A 23 5.97 -1.65 11.99
N TRP A 24 6.40 -0.42 12.30
CA TRP A 24 5.62 0.79 12.02
C TRP A 24 5.34 0.98 10.52
N VAL A 25 6.37 0.86 9.68
CA VAL A 25 6.26 1.04 8.22
C VAL A 25 5.42 -0.06 7.57
N LEU A 26 5.54 -1.30 8.04
CA LEU A 26 4.86 -2.44 7.42
C LEU A 26 3.46 -2.68 7.96
N THR A 27 3.11 -2.19 9.15
CA THR A 27 1.85 -2.58 9.80
C THR A 27 1.03 -1.38 10.21
N ILE A 28 1.60 -0.49 11.03
CA ILE A 28 0.83 0.59 11.64
C ILE A 28 0.46 1.65 10.61
N ILE A 29 1.42 2.14 9.83
CA ILE A 29 1.15 3.16 8.80
C ILE A 29 0.14 2.65 7.75
N PRO A 30 0.30 1.46 7.15
CA PRO A 30 -0.69 0.94 6.21
C PRO A 30 -2.08 0.77 6.82
N LEU A 31 -2.16 0.30 8.08
CA LEU A 31 -3.44 0.16 8.77
C LEU A 31 -4.12 1.51 9.00
N LEU A 32 -3.37 2.53 9.41
CA LEU A 32 -3.90 3.89 9.57
C LEU A 32 -4.41 4.45 8.25
N VAL A 33 -3.68 4.26 7.14
CA VAL A 33 -4.11 4.69 5.81
C VAL A 33 -5.38 3.96 5.38
N PHE A 34 -5.47 2.64 5.63
CA PHE A 34 -6.67 1.86 5.35
C PHE A 34 -7.88 2.36 6.15
N VAL A 35 -7.73 2.53 7.48
CA VAL A 35 -8.80 3.02 8.36
C VAL A 35 -9.25 4.41 7.95
N LEU A 36 -8.31 5.30 7.60
CA LEU A 36 -8.62 6.64 7.10
C LEU A 36 -9.43 6.60 5.80
N CYS A 37 -9.05 5.76 4.84
CA CYS A 37 -9.80 5.60 3.59
C CYS A 37 -11.21 5.05 3.83
N CYS A 38 -11.36 4.05 4.71
CA CYS A 38 -12.66 3.54 5.13
C CYS A 38 -13.52 4.63 5.78
N ALA A 39 -12.96 5.38 6.72
CA ALA A 39 -13.67 6.45 7.42
C ALA A 39 -14.13 7.53 6.44
N LEU A 40 -13.24 7.99 5.55
CA LEU A 40 -13.57 8.97 4.53
C LEU A 40 -14.68 8.48 3.60
N TYR A 41 -14.58 7.26 3.09
CA TYR A 41 -15.64 6.68 2.26
C TYR A 41 -16.99 6.63 2.98
N LEU A 42 -17.01 6.19 4.24
CA LEU A 42 -18.25 6.10 5.02
C LEU A 42 -18.84 7.49 5.32
N MET A 43 -17.99 8.49 5.58
CA MET A 43 -18.42 9.86 5.83
C MET A 43 -18.94 10.55 4.56
N SER A 44 -18.31 10.30 3.40
CA SER A 44 -18.69 10.93 2.14
C SER A 44 -19.82 10.19 1.40
N ARG A 45 -20.18 8.96 1.81
CA ARG A 45 -21.05 8.06 1.03
C ARG A 45 -22.38 8.66 0.58
N SER A 46 -22.98 9.56 1.36
CA SER A 46 -24.26 10.21 1.05
C SER A 46 -24.14 11.29 -0.02
N GLU A 47 -22.93 11.79 -0.24
CA GLU A 47 -22.62 12.87 -1.19
C GLU A 47 -21.91 12.33 -2.45
N LEU A 48 -21.53 11.05 -2.45
CA LEU A 48 -20.93 10.39 -3.60
C LEU A 48 -22.00 9.96 -4.61
N PRO A 49 -21.72 10.08 -5.93
CA PRO A 49 -22.63 9.57 -6.94
C PRO A 49 -22.72 8.04 -6.86
N ALA A 50 -23.92 7.50 -7.15
CA ALA A 50 -24.13 6.04 -7.14
C ALA A 50 -23.35 5.33 -8.25
N SER A 51 -23.18 6.00 -9.40
CA SER A 51 -22.45 5.55 -10.57
C SER A 51 -21.35 6.54 -10.95
N ILE A 52 -20.30 6.04 -11.59
CA ILE A 52 -19.20 6.85 -12.13
C ILE A 52 -19.06 6.52 -13.62
N ALA A 53 -18.86 7.54 -14.44
CA ALA A 53 -18.42 7.38 -15.82
C ALA A 53 -17.00 6.79 -15.88
N ILE A 54 -16.86 5.56 -16.40
CA ILE A 54 -15.60 4.80 -16.47
C ILE A 54 -14.96 4.91 -17.87
N HIS A 55 -15.77 5.03 -18.92
CA HIS A 55 -15.28 5.18 -20.27
C HIS A 55 -16.26 5.97 -21.15
N VAL A 56 -15.73 6.53 -22.24
CA VAL A 56 -16.50 7.23 -23.28
C VAL A 56 -16.33 6.47 -24.59
N GLY A 57 -17.44 6.02 -25.17
CA GLY A 57 -17.50 5.34 -26.46
C GLY A 57 -18.33 6.12 -27.49
N SER A 58 -18.47 5.57 -28.69
CA SER A 58 -19.36 6.11 -29.73
C SER A 58 -20.81 6.24 -29.26
N ASP A 59 -21.21 5.40 -28.30
CA ASP A 59 -22.58 5.28 -27.82
C ASP A 59 -22.81 6.08 -26.52
N GLY A 60 -21.82 6.88 -26.09
CA GLY A 60 -21.87 7.71 -24.89
C GLY A 60 -21.03 7.16 -23.72
N PHE A 61 -21.42 7.54 -22.50
CA PHE A 61 -20.71 7.16 -21.27
C PHE A 61 -21.09 5.75 -20.80
N GLY A 62 -20.08 4.94 -20.52
CA GLY A 62 -20.24 3.69 -19.79
C GLY A 62 -20.03 3.89 -18.30
N PHE A 63 -20.98 3.42 -17.49
CA PHE A 63 -21.01 3.64 -16.05
C PHE A 63 -20.68 2.37 -15.25
N GLY A 64 -20.05 2.55 -14.10
CA GLY A 64 -19.91 1.51 -13.09
C GLY A 64 -20.31 1.99 -11.70
N SER A 65 -20.53 1.05 -10.78
CA SER A 65 -20.95 1.36 -9.42
C SER A 65 -19.81 1.93 -8.59
N MET A 66 -20.04 3.10 -7.97
CA MET A 66 -19.08 3.70 -7.02
C MET A 66 -18.89 2.82 -5.79
N GLN A 67 -19.98 2.24 -5.29
CA GLN A 67 -19.92 1.33 -4.14
C GLN A 67 -19.06 0.10 -4.44
N SER A 68 -19.30 -0.57 -5.57
CA SER A 68 -18.50 -1.74 -5.96
C SER A 68 -17.03 -1.36 -6.16
N THR A 69 -16.76 -0.24 -6.81
CA THR A 69 -15.39 0.26 -7.02
C THR A 69 -14.68 0.51 -5.69
N ALA A 70 -15.33 1.19 -4.75
CA ALA A 70 -14.78 1.45 -3.43
C ALA A 70 -14.50 0.16 -2.65
N LEU A 71 -15.46 -0.77 -2.62
CA LEU A 71 -15.30 -2.05 -1.92
C LEU A 71 -14.18 -2.91 -2.51
N ILE A 72 -14.06 -2.94 -3.84
CA ILE A 72 -12.97 -3.66 -4.52
C ILE A 72 -11.62 -3.04 -4.16
N GLN A 73 -11.49 -1.71 -4.21
CA GLN A 73 -10.23 -1.05 -3.88
C GLN A 73 -9.85 -1.18 -2.40
N LEU A 74 -10.82 -1.08 -1.49
CA LEU A 74 -10.59 -1.34 -0.06
C LEU A 74 -10.20 -2.79 0.19
N GLY A 75 -10.95 -3.74 -0.38
CA GLY A 75 -10.66 -5.17 -0.25
C GLY A 75 -9.28 -5.53 -0.80
N LEU A 76 -8.95 -5.03 -1.99
CA LEU A 76 -7.63 -5.19 -2.60
C LEU A 76 -6.54 -4.56 -1.72
N GLY A 77 -6.75 -3.33 -1.25
CA GLY A 77 -5.86 -2.65 -0.32
C GLY A 77 -5.55 -3.50 0.92
N LEU A 78 -6.59 -3.97 1.60
CA LEU A 78 -6.45 -4.79 2.81
C LEU A 78 -5.72 -6.11 2.55
N LEU A 79 -6.09 -6.83 1.49
CA LEU A 79 -5.49 -8.12 1.14
C LEU A 79 -4.01 -7.98 0.79
N MET A 80 -3.68 -6.98 -0.04
CA MET A 80 -2.32 -6.78 -0.55
C MET A 80 -1.39 -6.25 0.55
N LEU A 81 -1.86 -5.31 1.37
CA LEU A 81 -1.13 -4.87 2.56
C LEU A 81 -0.93 -6.03 3.55
N GLY A 82 -2.00 -6.73 3.92
CA GLY A 82 -1.95 -7.85 4.86
C GLY A 82 -0.99 -8.96 4.42
N PHE A 83 -1.07 -9.37 3.14
CA PHE A 83 -0.18 -10.36 2.57
C PHE A 83 1.28 -9.88 2.58
N GLY A 84 1.55 -8.67 2.08
CA GLY A 84 2.90 -8.13 2.00
C GLY A 84 3.55 -7.95 3.37
N THR A 85 2.79 -7.49 4.37
CA THR A 85 3.22 -7.40 5.77
C THR A 85 3.52 -8.77 6.35
N ARG A 86 2.59 -9.73 6.20
CA ARG A 86 2.76 -11.08 6.74
C ARG A 86 3.97 -11.78 6.13
N TYR A 87 4.10 -11.71 4.82
CA TYR A 87 5.23 -12.27 4.08
C TYR A 87 6.56 -11.68 4.57
N THR A 88 6.62 -10.36 4.74
CA THR A 88 7.83 -9.69 5.24
C THR A 88 8.17 -10.13 6.66
N LEU A 89 7.19 -10.16 7.56
CA LEU A 89 7.42 -10.58 8.96
C LEU A 89 7.88 -12.02 9.06
N ASP A 90 7.35 -12.93 8.24
CA ASP A 90 7.77 -14.33 8.23
C ASP A 90 9.20 -14.49 7.69
N ARG A 91 9.59 -13.73 6.64
CA ARG A 91 10.98 -13.74 6.15
C ARG A 91 11.97 -13.16 7.15
N LEU A 92 11.58 -12.14 7.92
CA LEU A 92 12.42 -11.59 8.98
C LEU A 92 12.71 -12.61 10.10
N LYS A 93 11.77 -13.51 10.40
CA LYS A 93 11.96 -14.60 11.38
C LYS A 93 12.96 -15.64 10.89
N ILE A 94 12.97 -15.92 9.60
CA ILE A 94 13.83 -16.92 8.95
C ILE A 94 15.29 -16.43 8.91
N GLY A 95 15.52 -15.11 8.87
CA GLY A 95 16.86 -14.52 9.05
C GLY A 95 17.73 -14.44 7.79
N TYR A 96 17.29 -15.00 6.66
CA TYR A 96 17.90 -14.80 5.34
C TYR A 96 16.87 -14.21 4.37
N TRP A 97 17.32 -13.30 3.50
CA TRP A 97 16.43 -12.67 2.53
C TRP A 97 17.15 -12.27 1.24
N TYR A 98 16.89 -13.01 0.17
CA TYR A 98 17.45 -12.71 -1.15
C TYR A 98 16.82 -11.45 -1.75
N MET A 99 17.58 -10.71 -2.57
CA MET A 99 17.07 -9.48 -3.20
C MET A 99 15.85 -9.73 -4.08
N ALA A 100 15.83 -10.82 -4.85
CA ALA A 100 14.69 -11.20 -5.68
C ALA A 100 13.43 -11.52 -4.86
N GLU A 101 13.57 -12.01 -3.62
CA GLU A 101 12.43 -12.30 -2.74
C GLU A 101 11.85 -11.03 -2.07
N LYS A 102 12.53 -9.88 -2.15
CA LYS A 102 12.04 -8.60 -1.58
C LYS A 102 11.08 -7.88 -2.50
N THR A 103 11.23 -8.08 -3.80
CA THR A 103 10.34 -7.48 -4.80
C THR A 103 8.91 -7.96 -4.58
N VAL A 104 8.72 -9.22 -4.16
CA VAL A 104 7.40 -9.80 -3.90
C VAL A 104 6.61 -8.99 -2.86
N PRO A 105 7.02 -8.89 -1.58
CA PRO A 105 6.28 -8.10 -0.61
C PRO A 105 6.30 -6.60 -0.91
N ALA A 106 7.36 -6.06 -1.51
CA ALA A 106 7.37 -4.66 -1.93
C ALA A 106 6.28 -4.37 -2.98
N SER A 107 6.08 -5.27 -3.95
CA SER A 107 5.01 -5.18 -4.94
C SER A 107 3.64 -5.27 -4.29
N PHE A 108 3.41 -6.26 -3.40
CA PHE A 108 2.14 -6.40 -2.70
C PHE A 108 1.79 -5.16 -1.86
N ILE A 109 2.72 -4.69 -1.03
CA ILE A 109 2.49 -3.48 -0.23
C ILE A 109 2.24 -2.27 -1.12
N SER A 110 2.96 -2.15 -2.24
CA SER A 110 2.80 -1.03 -3.17
C SER A 110 1.48 -1.05 -3.94
N ILE A 111 1.00 -2.23 -4.34
CA ILE A 111 -0.36 -2.38 -4.90
C ILE A 111 -1.38 -1.93 -3.86
N GLY A 112 -1.21 -2.35 -2.60
CA GLY A 112 -2.10 -1.95 -1.50
C GLY A 112 -2.18 -0.43 -1.33
N TYR A 113 -1.03 0.26 -1.27
CA TYR A 113 -1.00 1.72 -1.21
C TYR A 113 -1.58 2.38 -2.46
N ALA A 114 -1.21 1.91 -3.65
CA ALA A 114 -1.70 2.45 -4.91
C ALA A 114 -3.23 2.36 -5.00
N SER A 115 -3.83 1.24 -4.59
CA SER A 115 -5.28 1.08 -4.51
C SER A 115 -5.92 2.07 -3.53
N LEU A 116 -5.38 2.23 -2.32
CA LEU A 116 -5.97 3.15 -1.34
C LEU A 116 -5.87 4.62 -1.76
N VAL A 117 -4.73 5.03 -2.33
CA VAL A 117 -4.53 6.40 -2.81
C VAL A 117 -5.37 6.69 -4.06
N SER A 118 -5.51 5.70 -4.95
CA SER A 118 -6.42 5.79 -6.11
C SER A 118 -7.87 6.00 -5.67
N LEU A 119 -8.35 5.21 -4.69
CA LEU A 119 -9.69 5.37 -4.13
C LEU A 119 -9.87 6.75 -3.50
N LEU A 120 -8.89 7.21 -2.70
CA LEU A 120 -8.94 8.53 -2.09
C LEU A 120 -9.03 9.64 -3.16
N THR A 121 -8.24 9.53 -4.22
CA THR A 121 -8.28 10.47 -5.36
C THR A 121 -9.64 10.46 -6.04
N LEU A 122 -10.23 9.28 -6.23
CA LEU A 122 -11.55 9.14 -6.83
C LEU A 122 -12.62 9.78 -5.95
N ILE A 123 -12.65 9.46 -4.65
CA ILE A 123 -13.60 10.03 -3.68
C ILE A 123 -13.52 11.55 -3.70
N LEU A 124 -12.32 12.12 -3.57
CA LEU A 124 -12.12 13.57 -3.58
C LEU A 124 -12.46 14.22 -4.91
N GLY A 125 -12.28 13.50 -6.02
CA GLY A 125 -12.56 13.99 -7.37
C GLY A 125 -14.05 14.02 -7.72
N VAL A 126 -14.88 13.18 -7.09
CA VAL A 126 -16.34 13.16 -7.31
C VAL A 126 -17.15 13.68 -6.13
N TRP A 127 -16.49 14.15 -5.07
CA TRP A 127 -17.17 14.62 -3.86
C TRP A 127 -18.00 15.86 -4.18
N GLY A 128 -19.32 15.74 -4.05
CA GLY A 128 -20.25 16.86 -4.29
C GLY A 128 -20.43 17.22 -5.76
N GLU A 129 -19.83 16.45 -6.67
CA GLU A 129 -19.90 16.66 -8.12
C GLU A 129 -20.97 15.77 -8.75
N GLN A 130 -21.90 16.37 -9.50
CA GLN A 130 -22.93 15.64 -10.24
C GLN A 130 -22.70 15.58 -11.75
N GLY A 131 -21.70 16.29 -12.27
CA GLY A 131 -21.41 16.32 -13.70
C GLY A 131 -20.68 15.08 -14.21
N GLU A 132 -21.15 14.48 -15.30
CA GLU A 132 -20.54 13.29 -15.92
C GLU A 132 -19.09 13.51 -16.34
N ALA A 133 -18.76 14.68 -16.90
CA ALA A 133 -17.40 15.05 -17.28
C ALA A 133 -16.45 15.15 -16.07
N ALA A 134 -16.95 15.60 -14.92
CA ALA A 134 -16.16 15.64 -13.68
C ALA A 134 -15.87 14.22 -13.18
N GLN A 135 -16.86 13.33 -13.26
CA GLN A 135 -16.73 11.91 -12.87
C GLN A 135 -15.71 11.16 -13.73
N GLU A 136 -15.75 11.34 -15.06
CA GLU A 136 -14.78 10.73 -15.99
C GLU A 136 -13.35 11.24 -15.71
N SER A 137 -13.19 12.55 -15.52
CA SER A 137 -11.90 13.16 -15.18
C SER A 137 -11.36 12.61 -13.85
N ALA A 138 -12.22 12.48 -12.83
CA ALA A 138 -11.85 11.92 -11.54
C ALA A 138 -11.42 10.45 -11.66
N PHE A 139 -12.14 9.64 -12.44
CA PHE A 139 -11.76 8.25 -12.69
C PHE A 139 -10.40 8.15 -13.39
N THR A 140 -10.19 8.92 -14.46
CA THR A 140 -8.91 8.97 -15.19
C THR A 140 -7.75 9.39 -14.28
N ARG A 141 -7.94 10.43 -13.46
CA ARG A 141 -6.95 10.87 -12.47
C ARG A 141 -6.66 9.77 -11.45
N SER A 142 -7.67 9.03 -11.00
CA SER A 142 -7.49 7.94 -10.04
C SER A 142 -6.60 6.82 -10.59
N ILE A 143 -6.71 6.48 -11.88
CA ILE A 143 -5.84 5.50 -12.56
C ILE A 143 -4.40 6.04 -12.68
N LEU A 144 -4.23 7.30 -13.08
CA LEU A 144 -2.91 7.91 -13.18
C LEU A 144 -2.21 7.92 -11.82
N ILE A 145 -2.92 8.34 -10.76
CA ILE A 145 -2.39 8.36 -9.41
C ILE A 145 -2.08 6.94 -8.93
N PHE A 146 -2.90 5.94 -9.25
CA PHE A 146 -2.57 4.54 -8.98
C PHE A 146 -1.19 4.17 -9.55
N ALA A 147 -0.95 4.44 -10.84
CA ALA A 147 0.30 4.10 -11.51
C ALA A 147 1.50 4.84 -10.89
N VAL A 148 1.37 6.13 -10.61
CA VAL A 148 2.42 6.94 -9.99
C VAL A 148 2.72 6.46 -8.57
N THR A 149 1.69 6.24 -7.75
CA THR A 149 1.85 5.72 -6.39
C THR A 149 2.47 4.33 -6.38
N LEU A 150 2.10 3.45 -7.31
CA LEU A 150 2.69 2.12 -7.43
C LEU A 150 4.20 2.20 -7.68
N ILE A 151 4.62 3.01 -8.66
CA ILE A 151 6.04 3.17 -9.02
C ILE A 151 6.84 3.76 -7.84
N LEU A 152 6.35 4.86 -7.25
CA LEU A 152 7.03 5.52 -6.14
C LEU A 152 7.10 4.60 -4.91
N SER A 153 5.99 3.93 -4.59
CA SER A 153 5.92 3.00 -3.47
C SER A 153 6.87 1.82 -3.67
N MET A 154 6.95 1.24 -4.87
CA MET A 154 7.90 0.16 -5.16
C MET A 154 9.34 0.60 -4.94
N GLY A 155 9.71 1.80 -5.40
CA GLY A 155 11.04 2.38 -5.18
C GLY A 155 11.36 2.55 -3.70
N ILE A 156 10.43 3.12 -2.92
CA ILE A 156 10.60 3.32 -1.47
C ILE A 156 10.75 1.98 -0.75
N HIS A 157 9.86 1.01 -1.00
CA HIS A 157 9.90 -0.28 -0.32
C HIS A 157 11.12 -1.11 -0.71
N ALA A 158 11.58 -1.04 -1.96
CA ALA A 158 12.82 -1.68 -2.38
C ALA A 158 14.06 -1.16 -1.61
N VAL A 159 14.06 0.12 -1.21
CA VAL A 159 15.15 0.74 -0.43
C VAL A 159 15.01 0.47 1.07
N VAL A 160 13.79 0.52 1.61
CA VAL A 160 13.53 0.40 3.06
C VAL A 160 13.66 -1.04 3.54
N LEU A 161 13.36 -2.03 2.70
CA LEU A 161 13.47 -3.44 3.10
C LEU A 161 14.95 -3.81 3.33
N PRO A 162 15.28 -4.50 4.45
CA PRO A 162 16.64 -4.77 4.85
C PRO A 162 17.41 -5.56 3.79
N ARG A 163 18.64 -5.13 3.47
CA ARG A 163 19.44 -5.67 2.35
C ARG A 163 20.02 -7.07 2.58
N ILE A 164 20.30 -7.47 3.82
CA ILE A 164 20.62 -8.83 4.32
C ILE A 164 20.65 -8.66 5.86
N ARG A 165 20.23 -9.66 6.66
CA ARG A 165 20.69 -9.71 8.06
C ARG A 165 22.09 -10.34 7.98
N ASN A 166 23.13 -9.52 8.04
CA ASN A 166 24.48 -10.05 8.20
C ASN A 166 24.47 -10.73 9.57
N PHE A 167 24.70 -12.04 9.60
CA PHE A 167 25.14 -12.71 10.82
C PHE A 167 26.60 -12.28 11.02
N GLU A 168 26.80 -11.14 11.67
CA GLU A 168 28.04 -10.81 12.36
C GLU A 168 27.74 -10.64 13.85
#